data_AF-A0A3D3CH96-F1
#
_entry.id   AF-A0A3D3CH96-F1
#
_cell.length_a   1.000
_cell.length_b   1.000
_cell.length_c   1.000
_cell.angle_alpha   90.00
_cell.angle_beta   90.00
_cell.angle_gamma   90.00
#
_symmetry.space_group_name_H-M   'P 1'
#
loop_
_entity.id
_entity.type
_entity.pdbx_description
1 polymer ?
#
loop_
_entity_poly.entity_id
_entity_poly.type
_entity_poly.pdbx_seq_one_letter_code
_entity_poly.pdbx_strand_id
1 'polypeptide(L)'
;MRKEELIRTVFDAGIVGAGGAGFPTHRKFTAEGIDTYLINGIECEPLLEGDCYMMAHKADSLVRAARAVEEALGAKTVFCLKAKHDEAVQALRSAGAEVIACKDYYPLGDEVIMIYEALGRIVPEGGLPLDVGVVVNNVETLYNIDEALQGRPVMHSFVSTGGAVARKGLFRVPLGTSVRTLLEAAGGVTIDNAVYVDGGPMMGVYHDTPDFSVTKTMKAILALPGDSLLARMERMPVETMLKQARVCCCQCNQCTLVCSRDLVGFHLEPHQIMRAMAFQGVRNESVMKMAMLCSECNLCSALHACPMGLSPRRVNMQIKKAFREQGITPRFERREMQAHPLRDYRLVPSERLKERLGLIQYEAEPYEYYGDLEVDRVAIPLKQHAGPPASPIVVAGDAVELGQCIATPLEGALGARIHASIGGVVDAVTPEQIVLSRQR
;
A
#
# COMPACT_ATOMS: atom_id res chain seq x y z
N MET A 1 -23.33 8.38 14.91
CA MET A 1 -22.18 8.46 15.85
C MET A 1 -21.50 9.82 15.73
N ARG A 2 -21.03 10.42 16.83
CA ARG A 2 -20.31 11.71 16.75
C ARG A 2 -18.89 11.55 16.21
N LYS A 3 -18.37 12.58 15.53
CA LYS A 3 -17.04 12.58 14.91
C LYS A 3 -15.91 12.28 15.89
N GLU A 4 -15.95 12.90 17.07
CA GLU A 4 -14.93 12.73 18.11
C GLU A 4 -14.92 11.31 18.67
N GLU A 5 -16.10 10.70 18.76
CA GLU A 5 -16.26 9.32 19.22
C GLU A 5 -15.67 8.34 18.20
N LEU A 6 -15.94 8.52 16.91
CA LEU A 6 -15.32 7.73 15.84
C LEU A 6 -13.79 7.86 15.87
N ILE A 7 -13.27 9.10 15.94
CA ILE A 7 -11.82 9.36 16.00
C ILE A 7 -11.18 8.63 17.18
N ARG A 8 -11.80 8.69 18.36
CA ARG A 8 -11.31 8.00 19.55
C ARG A 8 -11.34 6.49 19.37
N THR A 9 -12.43 5.91 18.90
CA THR A 9 -12.55 4.47 18.64
C THR A 9 -11.49 3.98 17.65
N VAL A 10 -11.26 4.72 16.57
CA VAL A 10 -10.25 4.41 15.54
C VAL A 10 -8.82 4.50 16.10
N PHE A 11 -8.55 5.49 16.96
CA PHE A 11 -7.27 5.64 17.64
C PHE A 11 -7.02 4.52 18.65
N ASP A 12 -8.00 4.25 19.52
CA ASP A 12 -7.92 3.26 20.57
C ASP A 12 -7.74 1.85 19.99
N ALA A 13 -8.43 1.53 18.89
CA ALA A 13 -8.27 0.26 18.18
C ALA A 13 -6.95 0.14 17.39
N GLY A 14 -6.19 1.22 17.26
CA GLY A 14 -4.90 1.24 16.58
C GLY A 14 -5.00 1.12 15.06
N ILE A 15 -6.03 1.68 14.44
CA ILE A 15 -6.28 1.57 13.00
C ILE A 15 -5.34 2.49 12.21
N VAL A 16 -4.72 1.91 11.17
CA VAL A 16 -3.88 2.61 10.20
C VAL A 16 -4.40 2.36 8.78
N GLY A 17 -3.92 3.16 7.82
CA GLY A 17 -4.11 2.88 6.40
C GLY A 17 -3.43 1.57 6.03
N ALA A 18 -4.21 0.51 5.80
CA ALA A 18 -3.73 -0.83 5.51
C ALA A 18 -3.09 -0.95 4.11
N GLY A 19 -3.42 -0.04 3.18
CA GLY A 19 -2.90 0.00 1.81
C GLY A 19 -1.46 0.53 1.68
N GLY A 20 -0.55 0.24 2.62
CA GLY A 20 0.86 0.58 2.50
C GLY A 20 1.41 1.46 3.62
N ALA A 21 1.56 2.78 3.44
CA ALA A 21 2.39 3.64 4.29
C ALA A 21 2.01 3.71 5.80
N GLY A 22 0.91 3.08 6.23
CA GLY A 22 0.53 2.98 7.64
C GLY A 22 0.15 4.33 8.26
N PHE A 23 -0.39 5.25 7.48
CA PHE A 23 -0.81 6.55 8.01
C PHE A 23 -1.94 6.36 9.02
N PRO A 24 -1.86 6.92 10.25
CA PRO A 24 -2.90 6.72 11.26
C PRO A 24 -4.27 7.26 10.82
N THR A 25 -5.27 6.38 10.78
CA THR A 25 -6.58 6.70 10.17
C THR A 25 -7.32 7.80 10.91
N HIS A 26 -7.21 7.82 12.25
CA HIS A 26 -7.83 8.85 13.09
C HIS A 26 -7.38 10.28 12.71
N ARG A 27 -6.16 10.46 12.20
CA ARG A 27 -5.65 11.77 11.71
C ARG A 27 -6.25 12.18 10.37
N LYS A 28 -6.68 11.22 9.53
CA LYS A 28 -7.43 11.56 8.30
C LYS A 28 -8.81 12.12 8.66
N PHE A 29 -9.43 11.61 9.74
CA PHE A 29 -10.76 12.04 10.19
C PHE A 29 -10.77 13.36 10.95
N THR A 30 -9.62 13.90 11.39
CA THR A 30 -9.58 15.25 11.97
C THR A 30 -9.74 16.37 10.94
N ALA A 31 -9.67 16.06 9.65
CA ALA A 31 -9.82 17.05 8.60
C ALA A 31 -11.22 17.68 8.57
N GLU A 32 -11.29 18.93 8.15
CA GLU A 32 -12.53 19.68 7.91
C GLU A 32 -12.74 19.89 6.41
N GLY A 33 -13.97 20.25 6.02
CA GLY A 33 -14.30 20.52 4.61
C GLY A 33 -14.29 19.27 3.72
N ILE A 34 -14.52 18.09 4.29
CA ILE A 34 -14.61 16.84 3.55
C ILE A 34 -16.03 16.65 3.07
N ASP A 35 -16.22 16.56 1.76
CA ASP A 35 -17.52 16.29 1.14
C ASP A 35 -17.63 14.86 0.60
N THR A 36 -16.50 14.18 0.37
CA THR A 36 -16.47 12.81 -0.16
C THR A 36 -15.56 11.90 0.67
N TYR A 37 -16.10 10.76 1.11
CA TYR A 37 -15.34 9.63 1.66
C TYR A 37 -15.20 8.53 0.61
N LEU A 38 -13.99 8.36 0.07
CA LEU A 38 -13.69 7.46 -1.04
C LEU A 38 -13.04 6.19 -0.53
N ILE A 39 -13.67 5.04 -0.78
CA ILE A 39 -13.13 3.73 -0.44
C ILE A 39 -12.32 3.22 -1.63
N ASN A 40 -11.03 3.03 -1.42
CA ASN A 40 -10.12 2.43 -2.38
C ASN A 40 -10.24 0.90 -2.35
N GLY A 41 -11.08 0.36 -3.23
CA GLY A 41 -11.14 -1.06 -3.59
C GLY A 41 -10.41 -1.38 -4.90
N ILE A 42 -9.55 -0.48 -5.38
CA ILE A 42 -8.74 -0.71 -6.57
C ILE A 42 -7.45 -1.42 -6.16
N GLU A 43 -7.46 -2.75 -6.21
CA GLU A 43 -6.24 -3.55 -6.14
C GLU A 43 -5.59 -3.57 -7.54
N CYS A 44 -4.45 -2.89 -7.66
CA CYS A 44 -3.75 -2.72 -8.94
C CYS A 44 -2.44 -3.50 -9.05
N GLU A 45 -1.83 -3.87 -7.92
CA GLU A 45 -0.63 -4.67 -7.94
C GLU A 45 -0.92 -6.07 -8.50
N PRO A 46 -0.14 -6.56 -9.48
CA PRO A 46 -0.32 -7.91 -10.02
C PRO A 46 -0.29 -9.00 -8.94
N LEU A 47 -1.10 -10.04 -9.13
CA LEU A 47 -1.22 -11.22 -8.25
C LEU A 47 -1.92 -10.98 -6.91
N LEU A 48 -2.46 -9.78 -6.68
CA LEU A 48 -3.23 -9.46 -5.49
C LEU A 48 -4.72 -9.35 -5.83
N GLU A 49 -5.56 -9.99 -5.02
CA GLU A 49 -7.02 -9.93 -5.13
C GLU A 49 -7.72 -9.87 -3.75
N GLY A 50 -6.95 -9.63 -2.68
CA GLY A 50 -7.43 -9.70 -1.30
C GLY A 50 -8.52 -8.67 -1.02
N ASP A 51 -8.32 -7.42 -1.45
CA ASP A 51 -9.32 -6.36 -1.27
C ASP A 51 -10.60 -6.66 -2.07
N CYS A 52 -10.48 -7.26 -3.25
CA CYS A 52 -11.62 -7.69 -4.07
C CYS A 52 -12.42 -8.80 -3.36
N TYR A 53 -11.72 -9.81 -2.83
CA TYR A 53 -12.34 -10.88 -2.06
C TYR A 53 -13.10 -10.31 -0.84
N MET A 54 -12.50 -9.37 -0.10
CA MET A 54 -13.15 -8.72 1.03
C MET A 54 -14.41 -7.98 0.62
N MET A 55 -14.40 -7.24 -0.50
CA MET A 55 -15.60 -6.54 -0.97
C MET A 55 -16.72 -7.51 -1.37
N ALA A 56 -16.40 -8.65 -1.99
CA ALA A 56 -17.39 -9.67 -2.35
C ALA A 56 -17.99 -10.37 -1.12
N HIS A 57 -17.17 -10.72 -0.12
CA HIS A 57 -17.58 -11.61 0.97
C HIS A 57 -17.85 -10.90 2.32
N LYS A 58 -17.47 -9.63 2.45
CA LYS A 58 -17.64 -8.82 3.67
C LYS A 58 -18.37 -7.50 3.40
N ALA A 59 -19.14 -7.42 2.31
CA ALA A 59 -19.87 -6.23 1.89
C ALA A 59 -20.68 -5.58 3.04
N ASP A 60 -21.48 -6.34 3.78
CA ASP A 60 -22.31 -5.80 4.87
C ASP A 60 -21.49 -5.12 5.97
N SER A 61 -20.34 -5.70 6.34
CA SER A 61 -19.41 -5.13 7.32
C SER A 61 -18.82 -3.82 6.81
N LEU A 62 -18.37 -3.81 5.55
CA LEU A 62 -17.81 -2.63 4.90
C LEU A 62 -18.84 -1.50 4.81
N VAL A 63 -20.07 -1.80 4.37
CA VAL A 63 -21.14 -0.80 4.23
C VAL A 63 -21.57 -0.25 5.60
N ARG A 64 -21.62 -1.09 6.64
CA ARG A 64 -21.93 -0.63 8.00
C ARG A 64 -20.89 0.37 8.51
N ALA A 65 -19.60 0.08 8.36
CA ALA A 65 -18.56 1.03 8.74
C ALA A 65 -18.57 2.29 7.85
N ALA A 66 -18.80 2.15 6.55
CA ALA A 66 -18.93 3.29 5.63
C ALA A 66 -20.01 4.26 6.10
N ARG A 67 -21.19 3.76 6.48
CA ARG A 67 -22.29 4.59 7.01
C ARG A 67 -21.92 5.30 8.32
N ALA A 68 -21.20 4.62 9.21
CA ALA A 68 -20.73 5.24 10.45
C ALA A 68 -19.74 6.39 10.18
N VAL A 69 -18.85 6.22 9.20
CA VAL A 69 -17.91 7.27 8.78
C VAL A 69 -18.62 8.41 8.05
N GLU A 70 -19.58 8.09 7.16
CA GLU A 70 -20.44 9.06 6.46
C GLU A 70 -21.13 10.01 7.45
N GLU A 71 -21.80 9.46 8.45
CA GLU A 71 -22.51 10.22 9.47
C GLU A 71 -21.56 11.10 10.29
N ALA A 72 -20.39 10.56 10.65
CA ALA A 72 -19.39 11.26 11.45
C ALA A 72 -18.69 12.40 10.68
N LEU A 73 -18.45 12.23 9.39
CA LEU A 73 -17.77 13.23 8.56
C LEU A 73 -18.74 14.20 7.87
N GLY A 74 -20.01 13.82 7.73
CA GLY A 74 -20.97 14.54 6.89
C GLY A 74 -20.61 14.48 5.40
N ALA A 75 -19.91 13.42 4.98
CA ALA A 75 -19.32 13.26 3.66
C ALA A 75 -19.95 12.09 2.91
N LYS A 76 -20.24 12.28 1.63
CA LYS A 76 -20.82 11.23 0.78
C LYS A 76 -19.85 10.08 0.60
N THR A 77 -20.30 8.85 0.87
CA THR A 77 -19.46 7.67 0.75
C THR A 77 -19.57 7.00 -0.61
N VAL A 78 -18.43 6.66 -1.21
CA VAL A 78 -18.37 6.01 -2.53
C VAL A 78 -17.28 4.95 -2.56
N PHE A 79 -17.62 3.75 -3.05
CA PHE A 79 -16.67 2.66 -3.28
C PHE A 79 -16.13 2.71 -4.72
N CYS A 80 -14.81 2.62 -4.88
CA CYS A 80 -14.15 2.52 -6.17
C CYS A 80 -13.54 1.13 -6.36
N LEU A 81 -13.95 0.42 -7.40
CA LEU A 81 -13.37 -0.86 -7.80
C LEU A 81 -13.42 -1.03 -9.32
N LYS A 82 -12.62 -1.96 -9.86
CA LYS A 82 -12.58 -2.21 -11.31
C LYS A 82 -13.85 -2.91 -11.77
N ALA A 83 -14.36 -2.51 -12.93
CA ALA A 83 -15.61 -3.05 -13.49
C ALA A 83 -15.61 -4.57 -13.72
N LYS A 84 -14.43 -5.20 -13.87
CA LYS A 84 -14.30 -6.65 -14.08
C LYS A 84 -14.66 -7.50 -12.84
N HIS A 85 -14.69 -6.91 -11.65
CA HIS A 85 -15.01 -7.62 -10.40
C HIS A 85 -16.51 -7.57 -10.12
N ASP A 86 -17.30 -8.20 -11.01
CA ASP A 86 -18.76 -8.14 -10.99
C ASP A 86 -19.36 -8.63 -9.66
N GLU A 87 -18.83 -9.72 -9.10
CA GLU A 87 -19.26 -10.26 -7.81
C GLU A 87 -19.14 -9.23 -6.68
N ALA A 88 -17.99 -8.56 -6.56
CA ALA A 88 -17.77 -7.53 -5.55
C ALA A 88 -18.66 -6.30 -5.78
N VAL A 89 -18.87 -5.89 -7.03
CA VAL A 89 -19.78 -4.78 -7.37
C VAL A 89 -21.21 -5.10 -6.95
N GLN A 90 -21.68 -6.31 -7.25
CA GLN A 90 -23.03 -6.75 -6.92
C GLN A 90 -23.23 -6.89 -5.41
N ALA A 91 -22.27 -7.46 -4.69
CA ALA A 91 -22.31 -7.60 -3.24
C ALA A 91 -22.43 -6.23 -2.54
N LEU A 92 -21.57 -5.27 -2.91
CA LEU A 92 -21.61 -3.91 -2.36
C LEU A 92 -22.91 -3.18 -2.67
N ARG A 93 -23.41 -3.26 -3.91
CA ARG A 93 -24.69 -2.64 -4.29
C ARG A 93 -25.86 -3.25 -3.52
N SER A 94 -25.85 -4.56 -3.33
CA SER A 94 -26.90 -5.27 -2.58
C SER A 94 -26.90 -4.89 -1.09
N ALA A 95 -25.72 -4.64 -0.51
CA ALA A 95 -25.58 -4.09 0.84
C ALA A 95 -25.98 -2.59 0.94
N GLY A 96 -26.22 -1.93 -0.21
CA GLY A 96 -26.67 -0.55 -0.30
C GLY A 96 -25.54 0.48 -0.36
N ALA A 97 -24.39 0.13 -0.93
CA ALA A 97 -23.31 1.07 -1.23
C ALA A 97 -23.47 1.74 -2.59
N GLU A 98 -23.00 2.99 -2.68
CA GLU A 98 -22.71 3.61 -3.97
C GLU A 98 -21.36 3.12 -4.50
N VAL A 99 -21.35 2.70 -5.76
CA VAL A 99 -20.20 2.03 -6.40
C VAL A 99 -19.88 2.69 -7.72
N ILE A 100 -18.64 3.17 -7.86
CA ILE A 100 -18.04 3.59 -9.13
C ILE A 100 -17.22 2.42 -9.68
N ALA A 101 -17.66 1.92 -10.83
CA ALA A 101 -16.97 0.87 -11.58
C ALA A 101 -15.95 1.50 -12.55
N CYS A 102 -14.66 1.36 -12.24
CA CYS A 102 -13.58 1.99 -12.97
C CYS A 102 -13.00 1.10 -14.09
N LYS A 103 -12.25 1.73 -15.02
CA LYS A 103 -11.47 1.05 -16.06
C LYS A 103 -10.38 0.16 -15.43
N ASP A 104 -9.98 -0.92 -16.13
CA ASP A 104 -8.90 -1.80 -15.67
C ASP A 104 -7.53 -1.41 -16.25
N TYR A 105 -6.81 -0.54 -15.52
CA TYR A 105 -5.45 -0.15 -15.87
C TYR A 105 -4.57 0.09 -14.63
N TYR A 106 -3.27 -0.03 -14.82
CA TYR A 106 -2.27 0.25 -13.78
C TYR A 106 -1.69 1.67 -13.96
N PRO A 107 -1.46 2.46 -12.89
CA PRO A 107 -1.67 2.20 -11.47
C PRO A 107 -2.90 2.97 -10.95
N LEU A 108 -4.11 2.58 -11.34
CA LEU A 108 -5.33 3.28 -10.90
C LEU A 108 -5.46 3.37 -9.35
N GLY A 109 -4.88 2.44 -8.59
CA GLY A 109 -4.91 2.44 -7.12
C GLY A 109 -4.09 3.56 -6.44
N ASP A 110 -3.28 4.36 -7.17
CA ASP A 110 -2.67 5.59 -6.62
C ASP A 110 -3.77 6.59 -6.25
N GLU A 111 -3.78 7.09 -5.01
CA GLU A 111 -4.88 7.92 -4.48
C GLU A 111 -5.18 9.13 -5.38
N VAL A 112 -4.15 9.79 -5.94
CA VAL A 112 -4.29 10.92 -6.87
C VAL A 112 -5.00 10.51 -8.16
N ILE A 113 -4.64 9.37 -8.73
CA ILE A 113 -5.21 8.86 -9.98
C ILE A 113 -6.65 8.40 -9.75
N MET A 114 -6.91 7.73 -8.63
CA MET A 114 -8.24 7.25 -8.29
C MET A 114 -9.21 8.41 -8.03
N ILE A 115 -8.79 9.47 -7.34
CA ILE A 115 -9.63 10.67 -7.12
C ILE A 115 -10.01 11.31 -8.46
N TYR A 116 -9.05 11.42 -9.39
CA TYR A 116 -9.34 11.93 -10.72
C TYR A 116 -10.29 11.02 -11.49
N GLU A 117 -10.05 9.71 -11.51
CA GLU A 117 -10.88 8.76 -12.26
C GLU A 117 -12.32 8.70 -11.70
N ALA A 118 -12.47 8.74 -10.38
CA ALA A 118 -13.76 8.62 -9.72
C ALA A 118 -14.55 9.93 -9.66
N LEU A 119 -13.88 11.06 -9.42
CA LEU A 119 -14.53 12.33 -9.08
C LEU A 119 -14.20 13.47 -10.06
N GLY A 120 -13.27 13.27 -10.99
CA GLY A 120 -12.79 14.32 -11.89
C GLY A 120 -11.97 15.42 -11.23
N ARG A 121 -11.60 15.25 -9.94
CA ARG A 121 -10.84 16.25 -9.17
C ARG A 121 -9.33 16.01 -9.34
N ILE A 122 -8.57 17.07 -9.55
CA ILE A 122 -7.11 17.00 -9.65
C ILE A 122 -6.50 17.46 -8.32
N VAL A 123 -5.77 16.56 -7.66
CA VAL A 123 -5.03 16.90 -6.44
C VAL A 123 -3.87 17.85 -6.81
N PRO A 124 -3.69 18.97 -6.10
CA PRO A 124 -2.58 19.88 -6.33
C PRO A 124 -1.22 19.21 -6.12
N GLU A 125 -0.20 19.66 -6.84
CA GLU A 125 1.18 19.18 -6.65
C GLU A 125 1.66 19.38 -5.22
N GLY A 126 2.21 18.31 -4.61
CA GLY A 126 2.66 18.30 -3.22
C GLY A 126 1.54 18.35 -2.18
N GLY A 127 0.27 18.43 -2.59
CA GLY A 127 -0.87 18.39 -1.68
C GLY A 127 -1.35 16.98 -1.38
N LEU A 128 -2.45 16.91 -0.63
CA LEU A 128 -3.10 15.70 -0.14
C LEU A 128 -4.53 15.61 -0.67
N PRO A 129 -5.16 14.41 -0.66
CA PRO A 129 -6.58 14.26 -0.98
C PRO A 129 -7.51 15.24 -0.24
N LEU A 130 -7.14 15.61 0.98
CA LEU A 130 -7.90 16.57 1.81
C LEU A 130 -7.98 17.96 1.17
N ASP A 131 -6.98 18.36 0.38
CA ASP A 131 -6.96 19.66 -0.33
C ASP A 131 -8.03 19.76 -1.42
N VAL A 132 -8.67 18.64 -1.78
CA VAL A 132 -9.77 18.59 -2.75
C VAL A 132 -11.06 18.03 -2.12
N GLY A 133 -11.17 18.08 -0.79
CA GLY A 133 -12.36 17.68 -0.04
C GLY A 133 -12.59 16.18 0.07
N VAL A 134 -11.54 15.36 -0.11
CA VAL A 134 -11.65 13.89 -0.16
C VAL A 134 -10.82 13.22 0.93
N VAL A 135 -11.44 12.29 1.66
CA VAL A 135 -10.72 11.32 2.50
C VAL A 135 -10.72 9.98 1.79
N VAL A 136 -9.53 9.39 1.61
CA VAL A 136 -9.36 8.07 0.99
C VAL A 136 -8.94 7.03 2.03
N ASN A 137 -9.63 5.89 2.09
CA ASN A 137 -9.24 4.72 2.89
C ASN A 137 -9.32 3.42 2.09
N ASN A 138 -8.41 2.49 2.39
CA ASN A 138 -8.43 1.14 1.83
C ASN A 138 -9.60 0.32 2.41
N VAL A 139 -10.05 -0.70 1.68
CA VAL A 139 -11.13 -1.62 2.10
C VAL A 139 -10.85 -2.26 3.46
N GLU A 140 -9.64 -2.74 3.72
CA GLU A 140 -9.31 -3.35 5.00
C GLU A 140 -9.25 -2.33 6.15
N THR A 141 -8.88 -1.08 5.88
CA THR A 141 -9.01 -0.02 6.89
C THR A 141 -10.46 0.14 7.31
N LEU A 142 -11.41 0.06 6.37
CA LEU A 142 -12.83 0.16 6.66
C LEU A 142 -13.36 -1.07 7.42
N TYR A 143 -12.93 -2.27 7.04
CA TYR A 143 -13.22 -3.49 7.80
C TYR A 143 -12.73 -3.39 9.25
N ASN A 144 -11.51 -2.88 9.46
CA ASN A 144 -10.97 -2.67 10.80
C ASN A 144 -11.75 -1.61 11.60
N ILE A 145 -12.36 -0.61 10.94
CA ILE A 145 -13.28 0.32 11.60
C ILE A 145 -14.51 -0.43 12.10
N ASP A 146 -15.11 -1.28 11.26
CA ASP A 146 -16.27 -2.07 11.65
C ASP A 146 -16.00 -2.99 12.85
N GLU A 147 -14.84 -3.65 12.87
CA GLU A 147 -14.40 -4.46 14.01
C GLU A 147 -14.22 -3.62 15.28
N ALA A 148 -13.61 -2.43 15.15
CA ALA A 148 -13.41 -1.52 16.27
C ALA A 148 -14.73 -0.99 16.86
N LEU A 149 -15.73 -0.73 16.02
CA LEU A 149 -17.08 -0.37 16.46
C LEU A 149 -17.76 -1.48 17.28
N GLN A 150 -17.31 -2.72 17.12
CA GLN A 150 -17.76 -3.88 17.89
C GLN A 150 -16.82 -4.22 19.06
N GLY A 151 -15.88 -3.31 19.40
CA GLY A 151 -14.94 -3.48 20.50
C GLY A 151 -13.72 -4.35 20.19
N ARG A 152 -13.47 -4.69 18.92
CA ARG A 152 -12.31 -5.50 18.52
C ARG A 152 -11.22 -4.63 17.90
N PRO A 153 -10.03 -4.53 18.50
CA PRO A 153 -8.92 -3.76 17.93
C PRO A 153 -8.25 -4.49 16.77
N VAL A 154 -7.32 -3.80 16.07
CA VAL A 154 -6.58 -4.41 14.96
C VAL A 154 -5.58 -5.45 15.50
N MET A 155 -5.87 -6.72 15.23
CA MET A 155 -5.09 -7.88 15.66
C MET A 155 -4.62 -8.76 14.50
N HIS A 156 -5.22 -8.59 13.31
CA HIS A 156 -4.95 -9.40 12.13
C HIS A 156 -4.74 -8.51 10.90
N SER A 157 -4.13 -9.08 9.87
CA SER A 157 -4.08 -8.53 8.51
C SER A 157 -4.59 -9.57 7.51
N PHE A 158 -5.25 -9.14 6.45
CA PHE A 158 -5.54 -9.99 5.29
C PHE A 158 -4.34 -10.02 4.35
N VAL A 159 -3.70 -11.18 4.21
CA VAL A 159 -2.45 -11.33 3.45
C VAL A 159 -2.63 -12.33 2.32
N SER A 160 -2.44 -11.85 1.09
CA SER A 160 -2.38 -12.70 -0.10
C SER A 160 -1.05 -13.46 -0.15
N THR A 161 -1.09 -14.72 -0.51
CA THR A 161 0.07 -15.54 -0.84
C THR A 161 0.04 -15.84 -2.34
N GLY A 162 1.19 -15.74 -3.01
CA GLY A 162 1.24 -15.89 -4.47
C GLY A 162 2.64 -16.08 -5.03
N GLY A 163 2.74 -16.11 -6.36
CA GLY A 163 4.00 -16.46 -7.02
C GLY A 163 4.25 -17.97 -7.02
N ALA A 164 5.50 -18.38 -6.83
CA ALA A 164 5.95 -19.76 -6.71
C ALA A 164 5.67 -20.33 -5.31
N VAL A 165 4.41 -20.28 -4.87
CA VAL A 165 3.90 -20.84 -3.62
C VAL A 165 2.83 -21.88 -3.96
N ALA A 166 2.78 -22.99 -3.21
CA ALA A 166 1.91 -24.12 -3.50
C ALA A 166 0.42 -23.76 -3.41
N ARG A 167 0.01 -23.06 -2.36
CA ARG A 167 -1.36 -22.53 -2.18
C ARG A 167 -1.33 -21.02 -2.33
N LYS A 168 -1.89 -20.54 -3.45
CA LYS A 168 -2.03 -19.11 -3.74
C LYS A 168 -3.45 -18.69 -3.35
N GLY A 169 -3.60 -17.53 -2.71
CA GLY A 169 -4.88 -17.08 -2.18
C GLY A 169 -4.71 -16.27 -0.90
N LEU A 170 -5.78 -16.16 -0.11
CA LEU A 170 -5.88 -15.21 1.01
C LEU A 170 -5.88 -15.91 2.36
N PHE A 171 -5.14 -15.35 3.31
CA PHE A 171 -5.19 -15.72 4.73
C PHE A 171 -5.55 -14.52 5.58
N ARG A 172 -6.26 -14.73 6.69
CA ARG A 172 -6.35 -13.73 7.77
C ARG A 172 -5.36 -14.10 8.85
N VAL A 173 -4.33 -13.27 9.01
CA VAL A 173 -3.11 -13.64 9.73
C VAL A 173 -2.92 -12.76 10.97
N PRO A 174 -2.67 -13.33 12.16
CA PRO A 174 -2.34 -12.56 13.35
C PRO A 174 -1.11 -11.68 13.11
N LEU A 175 -1.17 -10.42 13.55
CA LEU A 175 -0.03 -9.50 13.44
C LEU A 175 1.17 -10.08 14.19
N GLY A 176 2.37 -9.91 13.64
CA GLY A 176 3.60 -10.46 14.20
C GLY A 176 3.87 -11.93 13.82
N THR A 177 2.95 -12.60 13.11
CA THR A 177 3.24 -13.93 12.55
C THR A 177 4.46 -13.86 11.63
N SER A 178 5.37 -14.83 11.74
CA SER A 178 6.51 -14.91 10.83
C SER A 178 6.03 -15.18 9.40
N VAL A 179 6.60 -14.48 8.43
CA VAL A 179 6.34 -14.73 7.01
C VAL A 179 6.71 -16.15 6.60
N ARG A 180 7.75 -16.73 7.21
CA ARG A 180 8.10 -18.14 7.05
C ARG A 180 6.93 -19.06 7.40
N THR A 181 6.32 -18.87 8.58
CA THR A 181 5.17 -19.64 9.03
C THR A 181 3.96 -19.48 8.10
N LEU A 182 3.72 -18.27 7.59
CA LEU A 182 2.66 -18.04 6.61
C LEU A 182 2.91 -18.80 5.30
N LEU A 183 4.14 -18.78 4.78
CA LEU A 183 4.50 -19.51 3.57
C LEU A 183 4.43 -21.03 3.76
N GLU A 184 4.81 -21.54 4.93
CA GLU A 184 4.64 -22.95 5.31
C GLU A 184 3.16 -23.34 5.37
N ALA A 185 2.30 -22.50 5.96
CA ALA A 185 0.84 -22.70 5.96
C ALA A 185 0.24 -22.66 4.55
N ALA A 186 0.83 -21.87 3.65
CA ALA A 186 0.53 -21.85 2.23
C ALA A 186 1.13 -23.04 1.44
N GLY A 187 1.64 -24.08 2.12
CA GLY A 187 2.16 -25.29 1.49
C GLY A 187 3.61 -25.18 0.98
N GLY A 188 4.30 -24.09 1.31
CA GLY A 188 5.71 -23.89 0.98
C GLY A 188 5.97 -23.25 -0.38
N VAL A 189 7.22 -22.80 -0.54
CA VAL A 189 7.75 -22.24 -1.78
C VAL A 189 8.16 -23.38 -2.71
N THR A 190 7.84 -23.26 -4.01
CA THR A 190 8.02 -24.33 -5.00
C THR A 190 9.29 -24.20 -5.85
N ILE A 191 10.18 -23.28 -5.51
CA ILE A 191 11.45 -23.01 -6.19
C ILE A 191 12.57 -22.75 -5.19
N ASP A 192 13.81 -23.06 -5.55
CA ASP A 192 14.97 -22.93 -4.65
C ASP A 192 15.50 -21.49 -4.54
N ASN A 193 15.54 -20.76 -5.66
CA ASN A 193 16.08 -19.39 -5.75
C ASN A 193 14.96 -18.35 -5.67
N ALA A 194 14.20 -18.33 -4.58
CA ALA A 194 13.12 -17.37 -4.38
C ALA A 194 13.62 -16.03 -3.82
N VAL A 195 12.99 -14.95 -4.27
CA VAL A 195 12.89 -13.68 -3.54
C VAL A 195 11.50 -13.52 -2.97
N TYR A 196 11.41 -12.86 -1.82
CA TYR A 196 10.18 -12.66 -1.10
C TYR A 196 9.75 -11.20 -1.23
N VAL A 197 8.56 -10.97 -1.79
CA VAL A 197 8.05 -9.62 -2.05
C VAL A 197 6.93 -9.30 -1.07
N ASP A 198 7.18 -8.36 -0.15
CA ASP A 198 6.15 -7.77 0.71
C ASP A 198 5.36 -6.73 -0.09
N GLY A 199 4.08 -7.02 -0.33
CA GLY A 199 3.21 -6.30 -1.24
C GLY A 199 3.26 -6.85 -2.67
N GLY A 200 3.10 -5.96 -3.65
CA GLY A 200 3.03 -6.35 -5.06
C GLY A 200 4.36 -6.29 -5.80
N PRO A 201 4.46 -6.91 -6.99
CA PRO A 201 5.71 -6.99 -7.73
C PRO A 201 6.21 -5.63 -8.25
N MET A 202 5.33 -4.64 -8.43
CA MET A 202 5.71 -3.36 -9.01
C MET A 202 6.21 -2.38 -7.94
N MET A 203 5.54 -2.32 -6.78
CA MET A 203 5.80 -1.35 -5.72
C MET A 203 6.33 -1.94 -4.41
N GLY A 204 6.22 -3.26 -4.23
CA GLY A 204 6.58 -3.96 -3.00
C GLY A 204 8.07 -3.96 -2.66
N VAL A 205 8.37 -4.41 -1.45
CA VAL A 205 9.73 -4.50 -0.91
C VAL A 205 10.24 -5.92 -1.12
N TYR A 206 11.46 -6.04 -1.66
CA TYR A 206 12.07 -7.33 -1.97
C TYR A 206 13.03 -7.73 -0.85
N HIS A 207 12.85 -8.94 -0.33
CA HIS A 207 13.64 -9.55 0.73
C HIS A 207 14.32 -10.81 0.21
N ASP A 208 15.54 -11.05 0.70
CA ASP A 208 16.31 -12.25 0.38
C ASP A 208 15.89 -13.45 1.25
N THR A 209 15.34 -13.19 2.44
CA THR A 209 14.83 -14.22 3.35
C THR A 209 13.43 -13.87 3.84
N PRO A 210 12.62 -14.85 4.25
CA PRO A 210 11.28 -14.62 4.80
C PRO A 210 11.33 -14.35 6.33
N ASP A 211 12.47 -13.88 6.85
CA ASP A 211 12.70 -13.73 8.30
C ASP A 211 12.25 -12.34 8.79
N PHE A 212 10.97 -12.05 8.56
CA PHE A 212 10.29 -10.86 9.04
C PHE A 212 8.84 -11.20 9.38
N SER A 213 8.13 -10.25 9.96
CA SER A 213 6.79 -10.47 10.52
C SER A 213 5.71 -9.75 9.71
N VAL A 214 4.53 -10.35 9.70
CA VAL A 214 3.30 -9.73 9.19
C VAL A 214 2.99 -8.47 10.01
N THR A 215 2.68 -7.37 9.32
CA THR A 215 2.32 -6.07 9.92
C THR A 215 0.94 -5.61 9.45
N LYS A 216 0.40 -4.56 10.07
CA LYS A 216 -0.89 -3.93 9.69
C LYS A 216 -0.97 -3.42 8.26
N THR A 217 0.18 -3.31 7.59
CA THR A 217 0.31 -2.73 6.26
C THR A 217 0.65 -3.78 5.21
N MET A 218 0.87 -5.03 5.61
CA MET A 218 1.18 -6.12 4.71
C MET A 218 -0.10 -6.63 4.06
N LYS A 219 -0.13 -6.57 2.72
CA LYS A 219 -1.25 -7.03 1.89
C LYS A 219 -0.97 -8.33 1.16
N ALA A 220 0.30 -8.61 0.93
CA ALA A 220 0.72 -9.81 0.23
C ALA A 220 2.14 -10.22 0.59
N ILE A 221 2.40 -11.51 0.45
CA ILE A 221 3.73 -12.07 0.34
C ILE A 221 3.81 -12.92 -0.93
N LEU A 222 4.70 -12.57 -1.83
CA LEU A 222 4.92 -13.31 -3.08
C LEU A 222 6.30 -13.95 -3.07
N ALA A 223 6.40 -15.19 -3.56
CA ALA A 223 7.69 -15.81 -3.88
C ALA A 223 7.93 -15.72 -5.39
N LEU A 224 8.96 -15.01 -5.84
CA LEU A 224 9.30 -14.88 -7.26
C LEU A 224 10.72 -15.38 -7.54
N PRO A 225 11.06 -15.78 -8.78
CA PRO A 225 12.44 -16.14 -9.12
C PRO A 225 13.41 -14.98 -8.84
N GLY A 226 14.50 -15.26 -8.13
CA GLY A 226 15.50 -14.28 -7.73
C GLY A 226 16.32 -13.70 -8.89
N ASP A 227 16.24 -14.33 -10.06
CA ASP A 227 16.82 -13.87 -11.32
C ASP A 227 15.78 -13.30 -12.30
N SER A 228 14.53 -13.13 -11.88
CA SER A 228 13.50 -12.44 -12.69
C SER A 228 13.91 -11.00 -13.01
N LEU A 229 13.36 -10.43 -14.10
CA LEU A 229 13.58 -9.02 -14.44
C LEU A 229 13.19 -8.09 -13.28
N LEU A 230 12.09 -8.41 -12.59
CA LEU A 230 11.62 -7.72 -11.38
C LEU A 230 12.71 -7.68 -10.29
N ALA A 231 13.21 -8.85 -9.88
CA ALA A 231 14.24 -8.97 -8.85
C ALA A 231 15.56 -8.29 -9.26
N ARG A 232 16.01 -8.47 -10.50
CA ARG A 232 17.23 -7.82 -11.03
C ARG A 232 17.11 -6.30 -10.98
N MET A 233 15.96 -5.76 -11.38
CA MET A 233 15.73 -4.31 -11.39
C MET A 233 15.70 -3.71 -9.99
N GLU A 234 15.09 -4.40 -9.03
CA GLU A 234 15.02 -3.94 -7.64
C GLU A 234 16.39 -3.99 -6.96
N ARG A 235 17.14 -5.08 -7.16
CA ARG A 235 18.46 -5.30 -6.53
C ARG A 235 19.60 -4.47 -7.12
N MET A 236 19.50 -4.01 -8.37
CA MET A 236 20.59 -3.29 -9.04
C MET A 236 21.05 -2.07 -8.21
N PRO A 237 22.34 -1.84 -7.88
CA PRO A 237 22.71 -0.62 -7.17
C PRO A 237 22.38 0.64 -7.98
N VAL A 238 21.86 1.70 -7.35
CA VAL A 238 21.49 2.92 -8.07
C VAL A 238 22.71 3.57 -8.75
N GLU A 239 23.90 3.46 -8.14
CA GLU A 239 25.15 3.90 -8.78
C GLU A 239 25.41 3.19 -10.11
N THR A 240 25.19 1.88 -10.18
CA THR A 240 25.30 1.08 -11.41
C THR A 240 24.29 1.55 -12.45
N MET A 241 23.05 1.80 -12.03
CA MET A 241 22.01 2.33 -12.91
C MET A 241 22.36 3.71 -13.48
N LEU A 242 22.93 4.61 -12.66
CA LEU A 242 23.38 5.92 -13.12
C LEU A 242 24.57 5.82 -14.08
N LYS A 243 25.49 4.86 -13.87
CA LYS A 243 26.57 4.55 -14.83
C LYS A 243 25.99 4.06 -16.16
N GLN A 244 25.03 3.13 -16.14
CA GLN A 244 24.33 2.67 -17.34
C GLN A 244 23.62 3.83 -18.04
N ALA A 245 22.89 4.67 -17.30
CA ALA A 245 22.18 5.81 -17.85
C ALA A 245 23.10 6.77 -18.62
N ARG A 246 24.34 6.99 -18.16
CA ARG A 246 25.33 7.82 -18.88
C ARG A 246 25.76 7.23 -20.23
N VAL A 247 25.76 5.91 -20.35
CA VAL A 247 26.26 5.19 -21.53
C VAL A 247 25.13 4.87 -22.51
N CYS A 248 23.99 4.38 -22.03
CA CYS A 248 22.95 3.81 -22.88
C CYS A 248 21.67 4.66 -22.96
N CYS A 249 21.43 5.65 -22.09
CA CYS A 249 20.19 6.42 -22.16
C CYS A 249 20.10 7.20 -23.47
N CYS A 250 19.13 6.84 -24.32
CA CYS A 250 18.87 7.49 -25.61
C CYS A 250 18.11 8.83 -25.49
N GLN A 251 17.86 9.31 -24.26
CA GLN A 251 17.18 10.57 -23.95
C GLN A 251 15.78 10.74 -24.59
N CYS A 252 15.09 9.65 -24.90
CA CYS A 252 13.66 9.69 -25.21
C CYS A 252 12.84 10.12 -23.97
N ASN A 253 11.54 10.40 -24.16
CA ASN A 253 10.61 10.80 -23.10
C ASN A 253 9.55 9.73 -22.77
N GLN A 254 9.73 8.47 -23.22
CA GLN A 254 8.75 7.38 -23.01
C GLN A 254 8.33 7.21 -21.54
N CYS A 255 9.28 7.33 -20.62
CA CYS A 255 9.03 7.24 -19.18
C CYS A 255 8.12 8.36 -18.62
N THR A 256 8.07 9.52 -19.29
CA THR A 256 7.13 10.60 -18.98
C THR A 256 5.80 10.38 -19.67
N LEU A 257 5.80 9.94 -20.93
CA LEU A 257 4.57 9.68 -21.68
C LEU A 257 3.65 8.65 -20.99
N VAL A 258 4.21 7.67 -20.27
CA VAL A 258 3.44 6.70 -19.49
C VAL A 258 3.19 7.09 -18.03
N CYS A 259 3.73 8.22 -17.56
CA CYS A 259 3.66 8.56 -16.15
C CYS A 259 2.23 8.96 -15.78
N SER A 260 1.58 8.16 -14.94
CA SER A 260 0.16 8.38 -14.60
C SER A 260 -0.10 9.75 -13.98
N ARG A 261 0.82 10.25 -13.14
CA ARG A 261 0.70 11.58 -12.52
C ARG A 261 0.89 12.72 -13.52
N ASP A 262 1.84 12.59 -14.45
CA ASP A 262 2.00 13.54 -15.56
C ASP A 262 0.73 13.61 -16.41
N LEU A 263 0.13 12.44 -16.70
CA LEU A 263 -1.09 12.35 -17.49
C LEU A 263 -2.33 12.97 -16.82
N VAL A 264 -2.36 13.17 -15.50
CA VAL A 264 -3.41 13.92 -14.79
C VAL A 264 -3.03 15.39 -14.54
N GLY A 265 -1.91 15.85 -15.09
CA GLY A 265 -1.50 17.25 -15.12
C GLY A 265 -0.35 17.63 -14.18
N PHE A 266 0.25 16.68 -13.46
CA PHE A 266 1.42 16.98 -12.60
C PHE A 266 2.65 17.29 -13.44
N HIS A 267 3.53 18.17 -12.94
CA HIS A 267 4.84 18.42 -13.53
C HIS A 267 5.82 17.35 -13.04
N LEU A 268 5.63 16.11 -13.51
CA LEU A 268 6.50 14.99 -13.17
C LEU A 268 7.09 14.41 -14.45
N GLU A 269 8.31 14.82 -14.76
CA GLU A 269 9.00 14.42 -15.98
C GLU A 269 10.20 13.48 -15.70
N PRO A 270 9.97 12.17 -15.50
CA PRO A 270 11.04 11.21 -15.22
C PRO A 270 12.23 11.27 -16.17
N HIS A 271 12.03 11.57 -17.46
CA HIS A 271 13.12 11.68 -18.42
C HIS A 271 14.11 12.81 -18.08
N GLN A 272 13.60 13.95 -17.60
CA GLN A 272 14.45 15.07 -17.18
C GLN A 272 15.18 14.76 -15.88
N ILE A 273 14.50 14.12 -14.91
CA ILE A 273 15.13 13.70 -13.65
C ILE A 273 16.27 12.73 -13.92
N MET A 274 16.06 11.75 -14.81
CA MET A 274 17.10 10.80 -15.23
C MET A 274 18.30 11.52 -15.84
N ARG A 275 18.07 12.50 -16.74
CA ARG A 275 19.13 13.28 -17.37
C ARG A 275 19.91 14.11 -16.33
N ALA A 276 19.22 14.80 -15.44
CA ALA A 276 19.81 15.57 -14.34
C ALA A 276 20.67 14.70 -13.43
N MET A 277 20.19 13.50 -13.09
CA MET A 277 20.92 12.59 -12.21
C MET A 277 22.14 11.95 -12.87
N ALA A 278 22.02 11.58 -14.15
CA ALA A 278 23.11 10.98 -14.91
C ALA A 278 24.25 11.97 -15.19
N PHE A 279 23.94 13.23 -15.52
CA PHE A 279 24.93 14.22 -15.97
C PHE A 279 25.02 15.40 -14.99
N GLN A 280 26.16 15.53 -14.29
CA GLN A 280 26.32 16.52 -13.21
C GLN A 280 26.11 17.98 -13.67
N GLY A 281 26.47 18.33 -14.91
CA GLY A 281 26.34 19.69 -15.44
C GLY A 281 24.91 20.16 -15.73
N VAL A 282 23.91 19.27 -15.65
CA VAL A 282 22.48 19.60 -15.88
C VAL A 282 21.62 19.36 -14.63
N ARG A 283 22.26 19.20 -13.46
CA ARG A 283 21.55 19.11 -12.18
C ARG A 283 20.92 20.45 -11.86
N ASN A 284 19.60 20.45 -11.71
CA ASN A 284 18.83 21.61 -11.31
C ASN A 284 17.91 21.23 -10.14
N GLU A 285 17.90 22.05 -9.10
CA GLU A 285 17.03 21.88 -7.93
C GLU A 285 15.56 21.75 -8.32
N SER A 286 15.06 22.54 -9.27
CA SER A 286 13.66 22.46 -9.71
C SER A 286 13.32 21.09 -10.28
N VAL A 287 14.22 20.50 -11.08
CA VAL A 287 14.06 19.16 -11.65
C VAL A 287 14.07 18.10 -10.57
N MET A 288 14.93 18.24 -9.57
CA MET A 288 15.03 17.28 -8.47
C MET A 288 13.79 17.29 -7.58
N LYS A 289 13.18 18.47 -7.37
CA LYS A 289 11.93 18.61 -6.59
C LYS A 289 10.79 17.80 -7.18
N MET A 290 10.71 17.67 -8.51
CA MET A 290 9.70 16.85 -9.17
C MET A 290 9.67 15.41 -8.67
N ALA A 291 10.81 14.84 -8.25
CA ALA A 291 10.85 13.45 -7.74
C ALA A 291 9.92 13.23 -6.54
N MET A 292 9.63 14.26 -5.74
CA MET A 292 8.70 14.18 -4.61
C MET A 292 7.25 13.95 -5.05
N LEU A 293 6.92 14.32 -6.30
CA LEU A 293 5.60 14.10 -6.90
C LEU A 293 5.39 12.66 -7.36
N CYS A 294 6.40 11.78 -7.35
CA CYS A 294 6.30 10.43 -7.87
C CYS A 294 5.51 9.49 -6.93
N SER A 295 4.63 8.64 -7.47
CA SER A 295 3.95 7.57 -6.72
C SER A 295 4.78 6.27 -6.60
N GLU A 296 5.95 6.21 -7.23
CA GLU A 296 6.82 5.03 -7.23
C GLU A 296 6.22 3.77 -7.89
N CYS A 297 5.22 3.93 -8.76
CA CYS A 297 4.51 2.84 -9.46
C CYS A 297 5.33 2.04 -10.49
N ASN A 298 6.60 2.39 -10.75
CA ASN A 298 7.49 1.59 -11.61
C ASN A 298 7.14 1.51 -13.12
N LEU A 299 6.06 2.13 -13.60
CA LEU A 299 5.71 2.18 -15.04
C LEU A 299 6.81 2.79 -15.92
N CYS A 300 7.49 3.80 -15.38
CA CYS A 300 8.55 4.52 -16.09
C CYS A 300 9.81 3.68 -16.34
N SER A 301 9.92 2.51 -15.71
CA SER A 301 11.11 1.65 -15.71
C SER A 301 11.20 0.70 -16.89
N ALA A 302 12.29 -0.07 -16.95
CA ALA A 302 12.48 -1.23 -17.83
C ALA A 302 11.32 -2.24 -17.80
N LEU A 303 10.59 -2.29 -16.69
CA LEU A 303 9.41 -3.13 -16.53
C LEU A 303 8.28 -2.80 -17.52
N HIS A 304 8.24 -1.56 -18.02
CA HIS A 304 7.24 -1.16 -19.00
C HIS A 304 7.80 -0.19 -20.05
N ALA A 305 8.14 1.04 -19.68
CA ALA A 305 8.43 2.10 -20.64
C ALA A 305 9.88 2.28 -21.07
N CYS A 306 10.89 2.01 -20.22
CA CYS A 306 12.27 2.34 -20.57
C CYS A 306 12.90 1.27 -21.49
N PRO A 307 13.22 1.58 -22.76
CA PRO A 307 13.80 0.59 -23.67
C PRO A 307 15.26 0.26 -23.35
N MET A 308 15.94 1.12 -22.58
CA MET A 308 17.36 0.98 -22.26
C MET A 308 17.63 0.24 -20.96
N GLY A 309 16.61 -0.35 -20.33
CA GLY A 309 16.79 -1.13 -19.10
C GLY A 309 16.98 -0.31 -17.82
N LEU A 310 16.58 0.96 -17.80
CA LEU A 310 16.77 1.86 -16.64
C LEU A 310 15.50 1.95 -15.77
N SER A 311 15.63 2.42 -14.52
CA SER A 311 14.48 2.66 -13.63
C SER A 311 14.47 4.09 -13.07
N PRO A 312 13.67 4.99 -13.66
CA PRO A 312 13.43 6.31 -13.09
C PRO A 312 12.77 6.27 -11.71
N ARG A 313 11.98 5.23 -11.39
CA ARG A 313 11.43 5.01 -10.04
C ARG A 313 12.55 5.01 -9.00
N ARG A 314 13.59 4.21 -9.21
CA ARG A 314 14.67 4.02 -8.23
C ARG A 314 15.54 5.25 -8.07
N VAL A 315 15.72 6.01 -9.15
CA VAL A 315 16.33 7.34 -9.09
C VAL A 315 15.47 8.29 -8.25
N ASN A 316 14.16 8.34 -8.47
CA ASN A 316 13.26 9.18 -7.67
C ASN A 316 13.26 8.79 -6.19
N MET A 317 13.26 7.49 -5.87
CA MET A 317 13.36 7.00 -4.48
C MET A 317 14.65 7.47 -3.80
N GLN A 318 15.79 7.45 -4.51
CA GLN A 318 17.05 7.96 -3.98
C GLN A 318 16.98 9.47 -3.68
N ILE A 319 16.37 10.25 -4.57
CA ILE A 319 16.19 11.69 -4.35
C ILE A 319 15.31 11.96 -3.13
N LYS A 320 14.16 11.28 -3.04
CA LYS A 320 13.26 11.37 -1.88
C LYS A 320 13.96 10.98 -0.58
N LYS A 321 14.81 9.95 -0.61
CA LYS A 321 15.61 9.54 0.56
C LYS A 321 16.58 10.66 0.96
N ALA A 322 17.35 11.20 0.01
CA ALA A 322 18.30 12.28 0.27
C ALA A 322 17.59 13.54 0.82
N PHE A 323 16.43 13.91 0.28
CA PHE A 323 15.66 15.06 0.78
C PHE A 323 15.16 14.82 2.20
N ARG A 324 14.65 13.63 2.52
CA ARG A 324 14.25 13.27 3.89
C ARG A 324 15.41 13.34 4.87
N GLU A 325 16.58 12.80 4.52
CA GLU A 325 17.79 12.83 5.35
C GLU A 325 18.29 14.28 5.59
N GLN A 326 18.05 15.18 4.63
CA GLN A 326 18.39 16.59 4.73
C GLN A 326 17.28 17.45 5.36
N GLY A 327 16.13 16.86 5.71
CA GLY A 327 14.96 17.60 6.22
C GLY A 327 14.30 18.53 5.20
N ILE A 328 14.56 18.32 3.90
CA ILE A 328 14.04 19.17 2.81
C ILE A 328 12.62 18.72 2.47
N THR A 329 11.67 19.66 2.60
CA THR A 329 10.29 19.49 2.11
C THR A 329 10.03 20.51 1.01
N PRO A 330 10.10 20.11 -0.28
CA PRO A 330 9.85 21.03 -1.38
C PRO A 330 8.45 21.61 -1.35
N ARG A 331 8.34 22.89 -1.71
CA ARG A 331 7.07 23.57 -1.96
C ARG A 331 6.81 23.61 -3.46
N PHE A 332 5.54 23.46 -3.81
CA PHE A 332 5.05 23.52 -5.18
C PHE A 332 4.09 24.68 -5.31
N GLU A 333 4.23 25.48 -6.37
CA GLU A 333 3.33 26.58 -6.65
C GLU A 333 1.98 26.05 -7.12
N ARG A 334 0.89 26.67 -6.65
CA ARG A 334 -0.44 26.35 -7.15
C ARG A 334 -0.56 26.84 -8.58
N ARG A 335 -0.91 25.92 -9.48
CA ARG A 335 -1.14 26.21 -10.90
C ARG A 335 -2.42 25.54 -11.35
N GLU A 336 -2.98 26.04 -12.43
CA GLU A 336 -4.06 25.34 -13.11
C GLU A 336 -3.49 24.05 -13.74
N MET A 337 -4.16 22.94 -13.46
CA MET A 337 -3.75 21.61 -13.90
C MET A 337 -4.89 21.03 -14.72
N GLN A 338 -4.54 20.41 -15.84
CA GLN A 338 -5.47 19.72 -16.72
C GLN A 338 -4.87 18.38 -17.11
N ALA A 339 -5.73 17.37 -17.21
CA ALA A 339 -5.30 16.05 -17.68
C ALA A 339 -4.82 16.13 -19.13
N HIS A 340 -3.81 15.34 -19.45
CA HIS A 340 -3.23 15.31 -20.79
C HIS A 340 -4.29 14.79 -21.80
N PRO A 341 -4.51 15.46 -22.96
CA PRO A 341 -5.57 15.07 -23.91
C PRO A 341 -5.48 13.63 -24.42
N LEU A 342 -4.25 13.10 -24.51
CA LEU A 342 -3.98 11.72 -24.93
C LEU A 342 -3.93 10.69 -23.78
N ARG A 343 -4.34 11.05 -22.56
CA ARG A 343 -4.28 10.16 -21.38
C ARG A 343 -4.89 8.79 -21.65
N ASP A 344 -6.12 8.77 -22.17
CA ASP A 344 -6.88 7.54 -22.38
C ASP A 344 -6.21 6.57 -23.36
N TYR A 345 -5.42 7.09 -24.31
CA TYR A 345 -4.64 6.28 -25.25
C TYR A 345 -3.32 5.77 -24.69
N ARG A 346 -2.88 6.29 -23.53
CA ARG A 346 -1.59 5.99 -22.88
C ARG A 346 -1.75 5.17 -21.60
N LEU A 347 -2.99 4.86 -21.21
CA LEU A 347 -3.25 3.97 -20.07
C LEU A 347 -2.67 2.58 -20.34
N VAL A 348 -2.16 1.94 -19.29
CA VAL A 348 -1.53 0.62 -19.38
C VAL A 348 -2.52 -0.44 -18.86
N PRO A 349 -3.13 -1.25 -19.75
CA PRO A 349 -4.04 -2.31 -19.31
C PRO A 349 -3.34 -3.27 -18.37
N SER A 350 -3.98 -3.61 -17.25
CA SER A 350 -3.37 -4.45 -16.21
C SER A 350 -2.99 -5.84 -16.73
N GLU A 351 -3.81 -6.47 -17.57
CA GLU A 351 -3.50 -7.76 -18.19
C GLU A 351 -2.23 -7.73 -19.05
N ARG A 352 -2.07 -6.71 -19.89
CA ARG A 352 -0.87 -6.54 -20.73
C ARG A 352 0.39 -6.33 -19.89
N LEU A 353 0.26 -5.64 -18.76
CA LEU A 353 1.37 -5.47 -17.82
C LEU A 353 1.76 -6.83 -17.19
N LYS A 354 0.78 -7.61 -16.73
CA LYS A 354 1.03 -8.96 -16.17
C LYS A 354 1.72 -9.88 -17.16
N GLU A 355 1.23 -9.90 -18.41
CA GLU A 355 1.84 -10.69 -19.50
C GLU A 355 3.29 -10.29 -19.73
N ARG A 356 3.55 -8.99 -19.88
CA ARG A 356 4.91 -8.45 -20.10
C ARG A 356 5.88 -8.81 -18.98
N LEU A 357 5.39 -8.87 -17.74
CA LEU A 357 6.18 -9.20 -16.57
C LEU A 357 6.36 -10.72 -16.38
N GLY A 358 5.72 -11.55 -17.22
CA GLY A 358 5.74 -13.00 -17.09
C GLY A 358 5.02 -13.50 -15.85
N LEU A 359 4.01 -12.77 -15.37
CA LEU A 359 3.31 -13.06 -14.11
C LEU A 359 2.04 -13.90 -14.27
N ILE A 360 1.51 -14.05 -15.50
CA ILE A 360 0.28 -14.82 -15.76
C ILE A 360 0.35 -16.24 -15.18
N GLN A 361 1.51 -16.90 -15.28
CA GLN A 361 1.73 -18.25 -14.74
C GLN A 361 1.57 -18.37 -13.21
N TYR A 362 1.53 -17.25 -12.50
CA TYR A 362 1.40 -17.20 -11.03
C TYR A 362 0.01 -16.80 -10.56
N GLU A 363 -0.95 -16.61 -11.47
CA GLU A 363 -2.33 -16.31 -11.11
C GLU A 363 -2.94 -17.45 -10.30
N ALA A 364 -3.82 -17.08 -9.38
CA ALA A 364 -4.55 -18.00 -8.55
C ALA A 364 -5.96 -18.12 -9.11
N GLU A 365 -6.24 -19.21 -9.82
CA GLU A 365 -7.57 -19.50 -10.35
C GLU A 365 -7.97 -20.93 -9.95
N PRO A 366 -8.98 -21.10 -9.06
CA PRO A 366 -9.71 -20.04 -8.35
C PRO A 366 -8.86 -19.33 -7.28
N TYR A 367 -9.19 -18.07 -6.97
CA TYR A 367 -8.63 -17.35 -5.84
C TYR A 367 -9.36 -17.78 -4.55
N GLU A 368 -8.67 -18.51 -3.68
CA GLU A 368 -9.28 -19.11 -2.48
C GLU A 368 -8.95 -18.34 -1.19
N TYR A 369 -9.87 -18.35 -0.23
CA TYR A 369 -9.62 -17.92 1.15
C TYR A 369 -9.41 -19.13 2.05
N TYR A 370 -8.22 -19.22 2.63
CA TYR A 370 -7.81 -20.36 3.45
C TYR A 370 -8.13 -20.20 4.95
N GLY A 371 -8.84 -19.13 5.31
CA GLY A 371 -9.31 -18.91 6.68
C GLY A 371 -8.33 -18.14 7.57
N ASP A 372 -8.55 -18.28 8.88
CA ASP A 372 -7.74 -17.69 9.93
C ASP A 372 -6.53 -18.58 10.21
N LEU A 373 -5.33 -17.98 10.19
CA LEU A 373 -4.11 -18.69 10.55
C LEU A 373 -3.93 -18.71 12.07
N GLU A 374 -3.98 -19.88 12.67
CA GLU A 374 -3.68 -20.09 14.08
C GLU A 374 -2.17 -20.24 14.29
N VAL A 375 -1.60 -19.45 15.20
CA VAL A 375 -0.17 -19.51 15.56
C VAL A 375 0.02 -19.47 17.07
N ASP A 376 1.03 -20.20 17.53
CA ASP A 376 1.39 -20.27 18.95
C ASP A 376 2.35 -19.15 19.37
N ARG A 377 3.02 -18.48 18.41
CA ARG A 377 4.02 -17.45 18.68
C ARG A 377 4.00 -16.34 17.63
N VAL A 378 4.09 -15.10 18.07
CA VAL A 378 4.18 -13.90 17.22
C VAL A 378 5.29 -12.98 17.70
N ALA A 379 5.92 -12.27 16.77
CA ALA A 379 6.87 -11.20 17.03
C ALA A 379 6.35 -9.91 16.37
N ILE A 380 5.64 -9.10 17.15
CA ILE A 380 4.87 -7.94 16.70
C ILE A 380 5.80 -6.73 16.60
N PRO A 381 6.08 -6.20 15.40
CA PRO A 381 6.98 -5.05 15.25
C PRO A 381 6.40 -3.79 15.89
N LEU A 382 7.23 -2.95 16.51
CA LEU A 382 6.82 -1.66 17.07
C LEU A 382 6.67 -0.57 15.98
N LYS A 383 7.23 -0.81 14.79
CA LYS A 383 7.14 0.08 13.62
C LYS A 383 6.12 -0.46 12.62
N GLN A 384 4.86 -0.07 12.78
CA GLN A 384 3.74 -0.47 11.89
C GLN A 384 2.87 0.71 11.42
N HIS A 385 3.37 1.93 11.58
CA HIS A 385 2.66 3.15 11.19
C HIS A 385 3.65 4.24 10.74
N ALA A 386 3.12 5.29 10.11
CA ALA A 386 3.87 6.52 9.87
C ALA A 386 4.27 7.18 11.21
N GLY A 387 5.42 7.85 11.24
CA GLY A 387 6.01 8.43 12.47
C GLY A 387 7.03 7.52 13.16
N PRO A 388 7.48 7.82 14.39
CA PRO A 388 8.40 6.96 15.15
C PRO A 388 7.79 5.60 15.51
N PRO A 389 8.57 4.57 15.87
CA PRO A 389 8.04 3.33 16.45
C PRO A 389 7.21 3.59 17.73
N ALA A 390 6.23 2.73 18.00
CA ALA A 390 5.46 2.76 19.23
C ALA A 390 6.31 2.32 20.45
N SER A 391 5.99 2.85 21.62
CA SER A 391 6.62 2.46 22.89
C SER A 391 5.85 1.31 23.54
N PRO A 392 6.53 0.20 23.91
CA PRO A 392 5.88 -0.89 24.63
C PRO A 392 5.39 -0.42 26.00
N ILE A 393 4.24 -0.95 26.43
CA ILE A 393 3.67 -0.70 27.77
C ILE A 393 3.56 -1.98 28.61
N VAL A 394 4.18 -3.06 28.13
CA VAL A 394 4.30 -4.36 28.80
C VAL A 394 5.78 -4.74 28.92
N VAL A 395 6.10 -5.66 29.81
CA VAL A 395 7.44 -6.21 30.03
C VAL A 395 7.46 -7.73 29.87
N ALA A 396 8.64 -8.31 29.71
CA ALA A 396 8.78 -9.76 29.63
C ALA A 396 8.27 -10.44 30.92
N GLY A 397 7.49 -11.51 30.75
CA GLY A 397 6.81 -12.23 31.83
C GLY A 397 5.36 -11.78 32.08
N ASP A 398 4.91 -10.66 31.53
CA ASP A 398 3.52 -10.22 31.65
C ASP A 398 2.58 -11.20 30.94
N ALA A 399 1.44 -11.51 31.58
CA ALA A 399 0.32 -12.17 30.92
C ALA A 399 -0.50 -11.11 30.15
N VAL A 400 -0.88 -11.44 28.92
CA VAL A 400 -1.67 -10.56 28.04
C VAL A 400 -2.90 -11.27 27.50
N GLU A 401 -4.02 -10.57 27.48
CA GLU A 401 -5.26 -11.03 26.85
C GLU A 401 -5.25 -10.70 25.34
N LEU A 402 -5.98 -11.50 24.55
CA LEU A 402 -6.19 -11.22 23.14
C LEU A 402 -6.83 -9.83 22.97
N GLY A 403 -6.22 -8.96 22.17
CA GLY A 403 -6.69 -7.59 21.94
C GLY A 403 -6.26 -6.58 23.00
N GLN A 404 -5.53 -6.98 24.04
CA GLN A 404 -4.96 -6.04 25.00
C GLN A 404 -3.98 -5.09 24.31
N CYS A 405 -4.03 -3.80 24.64
CA CYS A 405 -3.04 -2.82 24.18
C CYS A 405 -1.68 -3.14 24.80
N ILE A 406 -0.65 -3.28 23.97
CA ILE A 406 0.72 -3.65 24.38
C ILE A 406 1.77 -2.61 24.00
N ALA A 407 1.43 -1.67 23.11
CA ALA A 407 2.28 -0.51 22.83
C ALA A 407 1.45 0.71 22.41
N THR A 408 1.93 1.90 22.75
CA THR A 408 1.29 3.18 22.43
C THR A 408 2.24 4.07 21.62
N PRO A 409 1.72 4.93 20.72
CA PRO A 409 2.58 5.92 20.07
C PRO A 409 3.14 6.89 21.12
N LEU A 410 4.32 7.44 20.85
CA LEU A 410 4.89 8.52 21.67
C LEU A 410 3.91 9.69 21.78
N GLU A 411 3.84 10.31 22.95
CA GLU A 411 2.92 11.42 23.21
C GLU A 411 3.14 12.56 22.19
N GLY A 412 2.05 13.04 21.59
CA GLY A 412 2.07 14.07 20.55
C GLY A 412 2.64 13.64 19.20
N ALA A 413 3.22 12.44 19.08
CA ALA A 413 3.74 11.93 17.83
C ALA A 413 2.65 11.34 16.94
N LEU A 414 2.91 11.36 15.62
CA LEU A 414 2.10 10.61 14.67
C LEU A 414 2.29 9.11 14.92
N GLY A 415 1.21 8.38 15.20
CA GLY A 415 1.27 6.93 15.32
C GLY A 415 -0.05 6.27 15.70
N ALA A 416 -0.03 4.97 15.99
CA ALA A 416 -1.22 4.19 16.34
C ALA A 416 -0.88 3.14 17.40
N ARG A 417 -1.85 2.80 18.25
CA ARG A 417 -1.69 1.74 19.27
C ARG A 417 -1.45 0.37 18.63
N ILE A 418 -0.78 -0.51 19.36
CA ILE A 418 -0.53 -1.89 18.97
C ILE A 418 -1.14 -2.80 20.02
N HIS A 419 -1.82 -3.85 19.56
CA HIS A 419 -2.57 -4.78 20.40
C HIS A 419 -1.99 -6.20 20.27
N ALA A 420 -2.15 -7.00 21.31
CA ALA A 420 -1.81 -8.41 21.31
C ALA A 420 -2.70 -9.15 20.29
N SER A 421 -2.06 -9.77 19.30
CA SER A 421 -2.73 -10.56 18.26
C SER A 421 -3.03 -12.01 18.69
N ILE A 422 -2.43 -12.44 19.80
CA ILE A 422 -2.72 -13.69 20.51
C ILE A 422 -2.74 -13.40 22.03
N GLY A 423 -3.52 -14.18 22.78
CA GLY A 423 -3.44 -14.19 24.24
C GLY A 423 -2.35 -15.14 24.73
N GLY A 424 -1.67 -14.80 25.83
CA GLY A 424 -0.57 -15.60 26.34
C GLY A 424 0.39 -14.81 27.23
N VAL A 425 1.70 -15.03 27.06
CA VAL A 425 2.75 -14.35 27.83
C VAL A 425 3.69 -13.60 26.91
N VAL A 426 4.19 -12.47 27.39
CA VAL A 426 5.26 -11.71 26.76
C VAL A 426 6.59 -12.41 27.00
N ASP A 427 7.13 -13.07 25.96
CA ASP A 427 8.43 -13.74 26.05
C ASP A 427 9.59 -12.73 26.09
N ALA A 428 9.49 -11.68 25.28
CA ALA A 428 10.54 -10.68 25.14
C ALA A 428 10.00 -9.33 24.64
N VAL A 429 10.65 -8.26 25.06
CA VAL A 429 10.44 -6.90 24.54
C VAL A 429 11.79 -6.36 24.08
N THR A 430 11.90 -6.04 22.79
CA THR A 430 13.10 -5.41 22.20
C THR A 430 12.75 -4.01 21.67
N PRO A 431 13.75 -3.17 21.31
CA PRO A 431 13.48 -1.88 20.68
C PRO A 431 12.70 -1.97 19.36
N GLU A 432 12.71 -3.13 18.70
CA GLU A 432 12.08 -3.35 17.40
C GLU A 432 10.72 -4.05 17.51
N GLN A 433 10.49 -4.90 18.51
CA GLN A 433 9.32 -5.78 18.55
C GLN A 433 8.97 -6.33 19.95
N ILE A 434 7.73 -6.80 20.09
CA ILE A 434 7.22 -7.54 21.25
C ILE A 434 6.95 -8.98 20.83
N VAL A 435 7.52 -9.95 21.54
CA VAL A 435 7.32 -11.38 21.29
C VAL A 435 6.30 -11.95 22.26
N LEU A 436 5.26 -12.58 21.75
CA LEU A 436 4.22 -13.26 22.52
C LEU A 436 4.17 -14.74 22.17
N SER A 437 3.89 -15.58 23.17
CA SER A 437 3.58 -17.00 22.98
C SER A 437 2.32 -17.40 23.75
N ARG A 438 1.50 -18.29 23.16
CA ARG A 438 0.34 -18.88 23.85
C ARG A 438 0.82 -19.72 25.03
N GLN A 439 0.17 -19.57 26.18
CA GLN A 439 0.32 -20.57 27.25
C GLN A 439 -0.51 -21.80 26.87
N ARG A 440 0.14 -22.98 26.86
CA ARG A 440 -0.53 -24.27 26.71
C ARG A 440 -0.94 -24.84 28.05
#